data_AF-A0A6B3GS36-F1
#
_entry.id   AF-A0A6B3GS36-F1
#
_cell.length_a   1.000
_cell.length_b   1.000
_cell.length_c   1.000
_cell.angle_alpha   90.00
_cell.angle_beta   90.00
_cell.angle_gamma   90.00
#
_symmetry.space_group_name_H-M   'P 1'
#
loop_
_entity.id
_entity.type
_entity.pdbx_description
1 polymer ?
#
loop_
_entity_poly.entity_id
_entity_poly.type
_entity_poly.pdbx_seq_one_letter_code
_entity_poly.pdbx_strand_id
1 'polypeptide(L)'
;MSSYRQPGVVLTDRRFTVPLDHSDPGGEQIEVYGREAVAASRAGEELPWLVYLEGGPGFGARRFVGTEAWLGRALREFRVLLLDQRGTGLSTPANRQTLPLRGGPREQADYLAH
;
A
#
# COMPACT_ATOMS: atom_id res chain seq x y z
N MET A 1 7.46 11.69 -5.75
CA MET A 1 6.12 11.07 -5.83
C MET A 1 5.76 10.88 -7.29
N SER A 2 5.51 9.65 -7.73
CA SER A 2 5.04 9.40 -9.09
C SER A 2 3.52 9.54 -9.12
N SER A 3 2.99 10.31 -10.07
CA SER A 3 1.55 10.50 -10.27
C SER A 3 1.22 10.32 -11.74
N TYR A 4 0.09 9.66 -12.01
CA TYR A 4 -0.38 9.43 -13.37
C TYR A 4 -1.91 9.45 -13.42
N ARG A 5 -2.46 9.63 -14.63
CA ARG A 5 -3.89 9.76 -14.85
C ARG A 5 -4.46 8.54 -15.55
N GLN A 6 -5.64 8.12 -15.10
CA GLN A 6 -6.56 7.23 -15.79
C GLN A 6 -7.85 8.03 -16.09
N PRO A 7 -8.75 7.53 -16.96
CA PRO A 7 -10.06 8.14 -17.14
C PRO A 7 -10.78 8.33 -15.80
N GLY A 8 -11.07 9.59 -15.44
CA GLY A 8 -11.80 9.95 -14.23
C GLY A 8 -11.02 9.95 -12.91
N VAL A 9 -9.77 9.46 -12.87
CA VAL A 9 -8.99 9.31 -11.62
C VAL A 9 -7.54 9.74 -11.77
N VAL A 10 -7.02 10.45 -10.78
CA VAL A 10 -5.58 10.69 -10.59
C VAL A 10 -5.07 9.69 -9.56
N LEU A 11 -3.99 8.99 -9.91
CA LEU A 11 -3.34 8.00 -9.06
C LEU A 11 -1.98 8.53 -8.63
N THR A 12 -1.69 8.46 -7.34
CA THR A 12 -0.40 8.91 -6.78
C THR A 12 0.18 7.83 -5.88
N ASP A 13 1.43 7.46 -6.15
CA ASP A 13 2.14 6.47 -5.34
C ASP A 13 2.62 7.11 -4.04
N ARG A 14 2.25 6.49 -2.92
CA ARG A 14 2.63 6.87 -1.55
C ARG A 14 3.49 5.76 -0.94
N ARG A 15 4.52 6.16 -0.18
CA ARG A 15 5.44 5.27 0.51
C ARG A 15 5.64 5.78 1.93
N PHE A 16 5.61 4.87 2.88
CA PHE A 16 5.75 5.14 4.30
C PHE A 16 6.86 4.27 4.84
N THR A 17 7.88 4.88 5.43
CA THR A 17 8.93 4.15 6.14
C THR A 17 8.46 3.94 7.58
N VAL A 18 8.39 2.69 7.99
CA VAL A 18 7.91 2.27 9.32
C VAL A 18 8.86 1.20 9.89
N PRO A 19 8.91 1.01 11.22
CA PRO A 19 9.68 -0.08 11.78
C PRO A 19 9.07 -1.44 11.40
N LEU A 20 9.95 -2.42 11.18
CA LEU A 20 9.59 -3.83 11.09
C LEU A 20 8.91 -4.24 12.41
N ASP A 21 9.61 -4.01 13.52
CA ASP A 21 9.13 -4.25 14.88
C ASP A 21 8.73 -2.93 15.55
N HIS A 22 7.43 -2.75 15.83
CA HIS A 22 6.93 -1.53 16.49
C HIS A 22 7.36 -1.41 17.95
N SER A 23 7.82 -2.50 18.58
CA SER A 23 8.39 -2.47 19.92
C SER A 23 9.85 -2.01 19.95
N ASP A 24 10.53 -2.04 18.80
CA ASP A 24 11.85 -1.43 18.57
C ASP A 24 11.82 -0.44 17.39
N PRO A 25 11.31 0.78 17.59
CA PRO A 25 11.22 1.79 16.53
C PRO A 25 12.57 2.26 15.96
N GLY A 26 13.70 1.93 16.62
CA GLY A 26 15.05 2.24 16.15
C GLY A 26 15.68 1.13 15.30
N GLY A 27 15.01 0.00 15.18
CA GLY A 27 15.48 -1.20 14.48
C GLY A 27 15.36 -1.13 12.95
N GLU A 28 15.19 -2.30 12.34
CA GLU A 28 15.04 -2.40 10.89
C GLU A 28 13.79 -1.65 10.40
N GLN A 29 13.95 -0.82 9.36
CA GLN A 29 12.85 -0.10 8.72
C GLN A 29 12.39 -0.82 7.45
N ILE A 30 11.08 -0.89 7.26
CA ILE A 30 10.43 -1.38 6.03
C ILE A 30 9.66 -0.25 5.34
N GLU A 31 9.41 -0.42 4.05
CA GLU A 31 8.57 0.48 3.25
C GLU A 31 7.18 -0.14 3.09
N VAL A 32 6.16 0.62 3.47
CA VAL A 32 4.76 0.33 3.17
C VAL A 32 4.33 1.23 2.03
N TYR A 33 3.83 0.62 0.97
CA TYR A 33 3.32 1.27 -0.23
C TYR A 33 1.80 1.38 -0.18
N GLY A 34 1.29 2.51 -0.67
CA GLY A 34 -0.13 2.67 -0.99
C GLY A 34 -0.32 3.48 -2.25
N ARG A 35 -1.36 3.18 -3.03
CA ARG A 35 -1.78 4.02 -4.15
C ARG A 35 -2.95 4.86 -3.74
N GLU A 36 -2.75 6.17 -3.69
CA GLU A 36 -3.85 7.11 -3.53
C GLU A 36 -4.61 7.24 -4.85
N ALA A 37 -5.93 7.19 -4.77
CA ALA A 37 -6.85 7.50 -5.84
C ALA A 37 -7.72 8.70 -5.46
N VAL A 38 -7.80 9.67 -6.38
CA VAL A 38 -8.64 10.87 -6.25
C VAL A 38 -9.41 11.07 -7.55
N ALA A 39 -10.67 11.49 -7.48
CA ALA A 39 -11.43 11.90 -8.66
C ALA A 39 -10.68 13.00 -9.42
N ALA A 40 -10.53 12.87 -10.73
CA ALA A 40 -9.73 13.81 -11.53
C ALA A 40 -10.25 15.26 -11.48
N SER A 41 -11.56 15.45 -11.30
CA SER A 41 -12.22 16.74 -11.11
C SER A 41 -11.96 17.39 -9.76
N ARG A 42 -11.48 16.62 -8.77
CA ARG A 42 -11.19 17.06 -7.40
C ARG A 42 -9.69 17.00 -7.08
N ALA A 43 -8.87 16.80 -8.10
CA ALA A 43 -7.42 16.73 -7.95
C ALA A 43 -6.89 18.10 -7.49
N GLY A 44 -6.45 18.18 -6.23
CA GLY A 44 -6.00 19.42 -5.58
C GLY A 44 -6.85 19.86 -4.39
N GLU A 45 -7.99 19.21 -4.16
CA GLU A 45 -8.80 19.43 -2.95
C GLU A 45 -8.23 18.66 -1.75
N GLU A 46 -8.35 19.23 -0.55
CA GLU A 46 -8.07 18.52 0.70
C GLU A 46 -9.27 17.64 1.09
N LEU A 47 -9.19 16.36 0.72
CA LEU A 47 -10.23 15.37 1.00
C LEU A 47 -9.91 14.52 2.23
N PRO A 48 -10.92 14.03 2.97
CA PRO A 48 -10.70 13.01 3.99
C PRO A 48 -10.18 11.71 3.36
N TRP A 49 -9.36 10.98 4.13
CA TRP A 49 -8.83 9.68 3.72
C TRP A 49 -9.84 8.56 3.95
N LEU A 50 -9.91 7.63 3.00
CA LEU A 50 -10.52 6.32 3.16
C LEU A 50 -9.47 5.25 2.86
N VAL A 51 -9.17 4.39 3.83
CA VAL A 51 -8.18 3.32 3.64
C VAL A 51 -8.89 2.06 3.18
N TYR A 52 -8.39 1.48 2.08
CA TYR A 52 -8.87 0.22 1.55
C TYR A 52 -7.91 -0.91 1.93
N LEU A 53 -8.48 -1.96 2.54
CA LEU A 53 -7.80 -3.19 2.89
C LEU A 53 -8.39 -4.33 2.05
N GLU A 54 -7.58 -4.92 1.18
CA GLU A 54 -8.00 -5.96 0.22
C GLU A 54 -8.71 -7.15 0.88
N GLY A 55 -8.26 -7.53 2.08
CA GLY A 55 -8.53 -8.84 2.66
C GLY A 55 -7.45 -9.85 2.29
N GLY A 56 -7.82 -11.14 2.20
CA GLY A 56 -6.86 -12.24 2.03
C GLY A 56 -6.62 -12.98 3.34
N PRO A 57 -5.37 -13.11 3.84
CA PRO A 57 -4.19 -12.24 3.65
C PRO A 57 -3.28 -12.61 2.45
N GLY A 58 -2.16 -11.90 2.28
CA GLY A 58 -1.07 -12.27 1.36
C GLY A 58 -1.06 -11.58 0.00
N PHE A 59 -1.98 -10.64 -0.24
CA PHE A 59 -2.09 -9.92 -1.51
C PHE A 59 -1.84 -8.42 -1.35
N GLY A 60 -1.28 -7.78 -2.38
CA GLY A 60 -1.31 -6.33 -2.51
C GLY A 60 -2.73 -5.87 -2.87
N ALA A 61 -3.06 -4.61 -2.63
CA ALA A 61 -4.40 -4.11 -2.93
C ALA A 61 -4.71 -4.17 -4.43
N ARG A 62 -5.94 -4.54 -4.77
CA ARG A 62 -6.44 -4.53 -6.14
C ARG A 62 -6.24 -3.16 -6.78
N ARG A 63 -5.77 -3.15 -8.02
CA ARG A 63 -5.61 -1.94 -8.82
C ARG A 63 -6.81 -1.80 -9.75
N PHE A 64 -7.68 -0.86 -9.44
CA PHE A 64 -8.84 -0.54 -10.27
C PHE A 64 -8.41 0.29 -11.49
N VAL A 65 -9.19 0.22 -12.56
CA VAL A 65 -9.07 1.11 -13.72
C VAL A 65 -10.23 2.10 -13.67
N GLY A 66 -9.92 3.41 -13.60
CA GLY A 66 -10.93 4.44 -13.51
C GLY A 66 -11.80 4.34 -12.24
N THR A 67 -13.11 4.54 -12.38
CA THR A 67 -14.06 4.66 -11.26
C THR A 67 -14.94 3.42 -11.05
N GLU A 68 -14.42 2.24 -11.35
CA GLU A 68 -15.16 0.98 -11.27
C GLU A 68 -15.64 0.61 -9.85
N ALA A 69 -16.67 -0.22 -9.77
CA ALA A 69 -17.22 -0.79 -8.53
C ALA A 69 -17.53 0.28 -7.46
N TRP A 70 -17.17 0.02 -6.21
CA TRP A 70 -17.41 0.92 -5.08
C TRP A 70 -16.51 2.17 -5.11
N LEU A 71 -15.39 2.12 -5.84
CA LEU A 71 -14.39 3.19 -5.85
C LEU A 71 -14.99 4.49 -6.40
N GLY A 72 -15.77 4.42 -7.48
CA GLY A 72 -16.44 5.60 -8.03
C GLY A 72 -17.39 6.30 -7.06
N ARG A 73 -18.03 5.55 -6.16
CA ARG A 73 -18.86 6.15 -5.09
C ARG A 73 -18.00 6.80 -4.02
N ALA A 74 -16.94 6.14 -3.57
CA ALA A 74 -16.04 6.66 -2.54
C ALA A 74 -15.32 7.94 -2.98
N LEU A 75 -14.85 8.00 -4.23
CA LEU A 75 -14.12 9.15 -4.77
C LEU A 75 -14.96 10.44 -4.90
N ARG A 76 -16.28 10.37 -4.68
CA ARG A 76 -17.12 11.57 -4.58
C ARG A 76 -16.83 12.37 -3.31
N GLU A 77 -16.34 11.72 -2.26
CA GLU A 77 -16.18 12.34 -0.94
C GLU A 77 -14.75 12.20 -0.39
N PHE A 78 -14.02 11.15 -0.78
CA PHE A 78 -12.75 10.77 -0.19
C PHE A 78 -11.60 10.75 -1.20
N ARG A 79 -10.37 10.91 -0.70
CA ARG A 79 -9.18 10.34 -1.32
C ARG A 79 -8.98 8.93 -0.76
N VAL A 80 -8.87 7.93 -1.64
CA VAL A 80 -8.83 6.53 -1.24
C VAL A 80 -7.40 6.03 -1.28
N LEU A 81 -6.89 5.43 -0.19
CA LEU A 81 -5.58 4.79 -0.14
C LEU A 81 -5.73 3.28 -0.35
N LEU A 82 -5.35 2.79 -1.52
CA LEU A 82 -5.24 1.37 -1.84
C LEU A 82 -3.92 0.85 -1.25
N LEU A 83 -3.97 0.32 -0.03
CA LEU A 83 -2.79 0.00 0.76
C LEU A 83 -2.30 -1.44 0.49
N ASP A 84 -1.02 -1.59 0.18
CA ASP A 84 -0.37 -2.89 0.22
C ASP A 84 0.11 -3.15 1.64
N GLN A 85 -0.36 -4.24 2.26
CA GLN A 85 0.07 -4.61 3.61
C GLN A 85 1.56 -4.99 3.63
N ARG A 86 2.20 -4.94 4.81
CA ARG A 86 3.61 -5.34 4.95
C ARG A 86 3.86 -6.71 4.32
N GLY A 87 4.94 -6.83 3.56
CA GLY A 87 5.31 -8.08 2.89
C GLY A 87 4.52 -8.39 1.61
N THR A 88 3.50 -7.60 1.24
CA THR A 88 2.68 -7.84 0.04
C THR A 88 2.83 -6.74 -1.00
N GLY A 89 2.49 -7.06 -2.26
CA GLY A 89 2.49 -6.09 -3.35
C GLY A 89 3.83 -5.39 -3.53
N LEU A 90 3.85 -4.08 -3.36
CA LEU A 90 5.06 -3.24 -3.40
C LEU A 90 5.60 -2.86 -2.01
N SER A 91 4.97 -3.30 -0.93
CA SER A 91 5.40 -3.04 0.46
C SER A 91 6.43 -4.06 0.91
N THR A 92 7.72 -3.71 0.90
CA THR A 92 8.89 -4.55 1.22
C THR A 92 8.57 -6.05 1.09
N PRO A 93 8.43 -6.57 -0.14
CA PRO A 93 7.76 -7.85 -0.36
C PRO A 93 8.49 -8.98 0.36
N ALA A 94 7.74 -9.88 0.98
CA ALA A 94 8.24 -11.08 1.64
C ALA A 94 7.79 -12.29 0.81
N ASN A 95 8.53 -12.61 -0.25
CA ASN A 95 8.17 -13.63 -1.23
C ASN A 95 9.34 -14.60 -1.46
N ARG A 96 9.15 -15.59 -2.34
CA ARG A 96 10.16 -16.61 -2.65
C ARG A 96 11.51 -16.06 -3.14
N GLN A 97 11.57 -14.81 -3.60
CA GLN A 97 12.78 -14.17 -4.10
C GLN A 97 13.48 -13.35 -3.01
N THR A 98 12.70 -12.70 -2.13
CA THR A 98 13.25 -11.80 -1.10
C THR A 98 13.49 -12.50 0.24
N LEU A 99 12.66 -13.46 0.62
CA LEU A 99 12.79 -14.15 1.90
C LEU A 99 14.11 -14.93 2.03
N PRO A 100 14.62 -15.63 0.99
CA PRO A 100 15.94 -16.26 1.07
C PRO A 100 17.12 -15.30 1.31
N LEU A 101 16.93 -14.01 1.04
CA LEU A 101 17.95 -12.98 1.29
C LEU A 101 18.06 -12.61 2.78
N ARG A 102 17.13 -13.05 3.63
CA ARG A 102 17.13 -12.81 5.07
C ARG A 102 18.08 -13.71 5.86
N GLY A 103 18.68 -14.71 5.22
CA GLY A 103 19.58 -15.68 5.88
C GLY A 103 18.97 -17.07 5.98
N GLY A 104 19.29 -17.80 7.04
CA GLY A 104 18.82 -19.16 7.28
C GLY A 104 17.35 -19.24 7.71
N PRO A 105 16.83 -20.47 7.92
CA PRO A 105 15.43 -20.67 8.30
C PRO A 105 15.01 -19.95 9.59
N ARG A 106 15.93 -19.76 10.55
CA ARG A 106 15.64 -19.07 11.81
C ARG A 106 15.46 -17.57 11.57
N GLU A 107 16.38 -16.95 10.87
CA GLU A 107 16.34 -15.52 10.55
C GLU A 107 15.10 -15.18 9.68
N GLN A 108 14.73 -16.08 8.78
CA GLN A 108 13.49 -15.96 8.01
C GLN A 108 12.24 -16.04 8.89
N ALA A 109 12.21 -16.97 9.85
CA ALA A 109 11.08 -17.11 10.78
C ALA A 109 10.96 -15.90 11.70
N ASP A 110 12.07 -15.42 12.24
CA ASP A 110 12.13 -14.23 13.10
C ASP A 110 11.60 -13.01 12.34
N TYR A 111 12.06 -12.80 11.10
CA TYR A 111 11.57 -11.71 10.24
C TYR A 111 10.05 -11.75 10.01
N LEU A 112 9.46 -12.94 9.83
CA LEU A 112 8.04 -13.12 9.55
C LEU A 112 7.14 -13.05 10.79
N ALA A 113 7.71 -13.03 12.00
CA ALA A 113 6.97 -12.99 13.24
C ALA A 113 6.55 -11.58 13.68
N HIS A 114 6.99 -10.53 12.97
CA HIS A 114 6.76 -9.12 13.29
C HIS A 114 5.55 -8.48 12.59
#